data_AF-A0A166KLE8-F1
#
_entry.id   AF-A0A166KLE8-F1
#
_cell.length_a   1.000
_cell.length_b   1.000
_cell.length_c   1.000
_cell.angle_alpha   90.00
_cell.angle_beta   90.00
_cell.angle_gamma   90.00
#
_symmetry.space_group_name_H-M   'P 1'
#
loop_
_entity.id
_entity.type
_entity.pdbx_description
1 polymer ?
#
loop_
_entity_poly.entity_id
_entity_poly.type
_entity_poly.pdbx_seq_one_letter_code
_entity_poly.pdbx_strand_id
1 'polypeptide(L)'
;MSEPGFDRQNVIVRAWSCTLRELRGPRGDGWLALGGDQAQLQGAIGFAQKRHMNGSFAYTDPIDCSEQDTNTSRACSLQANNENGFYESSSWEYSWYAPHDTAHLVEAMGGNATFVKRLEHFFNAGYYLAGNEPSFQTPVGYHYANKPTMSVDRVRDVVFTNFDITPDGIPGNDDQAAMASVLTWHLLGFYPVPSTSQILILSPFIPSYTIHNSYLNTSTTVTVEGYDANSVQQVIPAGAAAYVQKVTVNGVPTASRCHFDFYDTFRIGGNITISVTSNKTLVNDCAGPVPESISTGGFAVPR
;
A
#
# COMPACT_ATOMS: atom_id res chain seq x y z
N MET A 1 25.94 12.58 31.36
CA MET A 1 24.79 11.77 31.83
C MET A 1 24.06 11.34 30.58
N SER A 2 24.12 10.05 30.27
CA SER A 2 23.50 9.41 29.10
C SER A 2 22.02 9.20 29.37
N GLU A 3 21.14 9.77 28.55
CA GLU A 3 19.73 9.37 28.50
C GLU A 3 19.62 7.98 27.84
N PRO A 4 18.76 7.08 28.34
CA PRO A 4 18.56 5.78 27.72
C PRO A 4 17.77 5.96 26.41
N GLY A 5 18.33 5.43 25.32
CA GLY A 5 17.69 5.42 24.00
C GLY A 5 16.35 4.70 24.03
N PHE A 6 15.29 5.44 23.70
CA PHE A 6 13.95 4.91 23.47
C PHE A 6 13.88 4.46 22.01
N ASP A 7 14.03 3.15 21.79
CA ASP A 7 14.01 2.55 20.47
C ASP A 7 12.56 2.48 19.93
N ARG A 8 12.18 3.46 19.09
CA ARG A 8 10.85 3.58 18.47
C ARG A 8 10.52 2.41 17.53
N GLN A 9 11.52 1.71 16.98
CA GLN A 9 11.29 0.51 16.18
C GLN A 9 10.66 -0.61 17.01
N ASN A 10 10.98 -0.70 18.31
CA ASN A 10 10.36 -1.69 19.18
C ASN A 10 8.86 -1.41 19.41
N VAL A 11 8.37 -0.17 19.27
CA VAL A 11 6.95 0.16 19.44
C VAL A 11 6.17 -0.09 18.14
N ILE A 12 6.73 0.23 16.97
CA ILE A 12 6.15 -0.16 15.68
C ILE A 12 6.16 -1.69 15.60
N VAL A 13 7.29 -2.37 15.83
CA VAL A 13 7.31 -3.83 15.85
C VAL A 13 6.44 -4.42 16.97
N ARG A 14 6.17 -3.76 18.11
CA ARG A 14 5.27 -4.26 19.18
C ARG A 14 3.79 -3.98 18.94
N ALA A 15 3.40 -2.84 18.39
CA ALA A 15 2.04 -2.60 17.93
C ALA A 15 1.66 -3.57 16.81
N TRP A 16 2.65 -3.99 16.02
CA TRP A 16 2.49 -4.96 14.93
C TRP A 16 2.68 -6.42 15.39
N SER A 17 3.48 -6.69 16.43
CA SER A 17 3.72 -8.06 16.94
C SER A 17 2.78 -8.51 18.05
N CYS A 18 2.12 -7.59 18.77
CA CYS A 18 1.02 -7.96 19.67
C CYS A 18 -0.18 -8.56 18.93
N THR A 19 -0.19 -8.47 17.60
CA THR A 19 -1.15 -9.14 16.76
C THR A 19 -0.56 -10.28 15.90
N LEU A 20 0.76 -10.36 15.68
CA LEU A 20 1.38 -11.39 14.81
C LEU A 20 1.92 -12.68 15.46
N ARG A 21 1.97 -12.84 16.80
CA ARG A 21 2.71 -13.97 17.41
C ARG A 21 1.98 -15.32 17.56
N GLU A 22 0.74 -15.48 17.09
CA GLU A 22 0.02 -16.78 17.14
C GLU A 22 -0.88 -17.06 15.91
N LEU A 23 -0.48 -16.68 14.69
CA LEU A 23 -1.28 -16.87 13.47
C LEU A 23 -1.05 -18.19 12.70
N ARG A 24 -0.81 -19.30 13.40
CA ARG A 24 -1.03 -20.64 12.82
C ARG A 24 -2.25 -21.27 13.50
N GLY A 25 -3.42 -20.73 13.19
CA GLY A 25 -4.70 -21.17 13.73
C GLY A 25 -5.85 -20.25 13.28
N PRO A 26 -7.10 -20.55 13.65
CA PRO A 26 -8.33 -19.87 13.18
C PRO A 26 -8.51 -18.42 13.70
N ARG A 27 -7.41 -17.71 14.00
CA ARG A 27 -7.39 -16.29 14.41
C ARG A 27 -6.91 -15.34 13.32
N GLY A 28 -6.69 -15.81 12.08
CA GLY A 28 -6.49 -14.97 10.90
C GLY A 28 -7.69 -14.05 10.60
N ASP A 29 -8.87 -14.40 11.12
CA ASP A 29 -10.12 -13.69 10.88
C ASP A 29 -10.42 -12.63 11.97
N GLY A 30 -9.58 -12.51 13.00
CA GLY A 30 -9.82 -11.62 14.15
C GLY A 30 -9.53 -10.14 13.89
N TRP A 31 -9.02 -9.79 12.70
CA TRP A 31 -8.46 -8.48 12.37
C TRP A 31 -9.45 -7.53 11.72
N LEU A 32 -10.42 -8.05 10.96
CA LEU A 32 -11.55 -7.27 10.46
C LEU A 32 -12.62 -7.16 11.56
N ALA A 33 -12.30 -6.38 12.57
CA ALA A 33 -13.30 -5.88 13.50
C ALA A 33 -13.91 -4.61 12.85
N LEU A 34 -14.56 -4.78 11.70
CA LEU A 34 -15.31 -3.69 11.06
C LEU A 34 -16.56 -3.42 11.89
N GLY A 35 -16.69 -2.21 12.42
CA GLY A 35 -17.72 -1.86 13.40
C GLY A 35 -19.13 -1.72 12.82
N GLY A 36 -19.66 -2.73 12.12
CA GLY A 36 -21.05 -2.83 11.65
C GLY A 36 -21.66 -1.53 11.08
N ASP A 37 -22.99 -1.40 11.19
CA ASP A 37 -23.75 -0.21 10.79
C ASP A 37 -23.49 1.02 11.67
N GLN A 38 -22.81 0.86 12.80
CA GLN A 38 -22.56 1.93 13.77
C GLN A 38 -21.39 2.83 13.36
N ALA A 39 -20.45 2.33 12.56
CA ALA A 39 -19.36 3.12 11.98
C ALA A 39 -19.73 3.61 10.57
N GLN A 40 -20.81 4.39 10.47
CA GLN A 40 -21.22 5.03 9.23
C GLN A 40 -20.72 6.47 9.21
N LEU A 41 -19.86 6.79 8.24
CA LEU A 41 -19.42 8.16 8.00
C LEU A 41 -19.51 8.46 6.51
N GLN A 42 -20.27 9.51 6.16
CA GLN A 42 -20.43 10.00 4.78
C GLN A 42 -20.87 8.90 3.78
N GLY A 43 -21.68 7.95 4.25
CA GLY A 43 -22.22 6.86 3.43
C GLY A 43 -21.29 5.65 3.28
N ALA A 44 -20.10 5.66 3.88
CA ALA A 44 -19.22 4.50 3.98
C ALA A 44 -19.46 3.77 5.32
N ILE A 45 -19.55 2.44 5.26
CA ILE A 45 -19.65 1.53 6.41
C ILE A 45 -18.40 0.66 6.49
N GLY A 46 -18.15 0.04 7.63
CA GLY A 46 -17.04 -0.90 7.77
C GLY A 46 -15.68 -0.23 7.96
N PHE A 47 -15.61 0.71 8.90
CA PHE A 47 -14.33 1.19 9.43
C PHE A 47 -13.80 0.26 10.50
N ALA A 48 -12.48 0.16 10.62
CA ALA A 48 -11.84 -0.49 11.74
C ALA A 48 -12.31 0.17 13.04
N GLN A 49 -12.69 -0.62 14.03
CA GLN A 49 -13.14 -0.12 15.32
C GLN A 49 -12.50 -0.92 16.44
N LYS A 50 -12.26 -0.26 17.57
CA LYS A 50 -11.72 -0.92 18.76
C LYS A 50 -12.74 -1.94 19.26
N ARG A 51 -12.31 -3.18 19.43
CA ARG A 51 -13.14 -4.26 19.97
C ARG A 51 -12.72 -4.58 21.41
N HIS A 52 -13.68 -4.55 22.32
CA HIS A 52 -13.49 -4.94 23.71
C HIS A 52 -13.39 -6.46 23.88
N MET A 53 -12.80 -6.92 24.98
CA MET A 53 -12.67 -8.35 25.29
C MET A 53 -14.01 -9.09 25.41
N ASN A 54 -15.09 -8.38 25.77
CA ASN A 54 -16.44 -8.93 25.81
C ASN A 54 -17.08 -9.05 24.41
N GLY A 55 -16.37 -8.68 23.35
CA GLY A 55 -16.81 -8.74 21.96
C GLY A 55 -17.54 -7.50 21.45
N SER A 56 -17.89 -6.54 22.31
CA SER A 56 -18.54 -5.28 21.89
C SER A 56 -17.54 -4.31 21.27
N PHE A 57 -18.03 -3.40 20.43
CA PHE A 57 -17.20 -2.37 19.80
C PHE A 57 -17.31 -1.06 20.58
N ALA A 58 -16.17 -0.38 20.77
CA ALA A 58 -16.15 1.03 21.07
C ALA A 58 -16.23 1.79 19.75
N TYR A 59 -17.15 2.75 19.67
CA TYR A 59 -17.20 3.67 18.54
C TYR A 59 -16.11 4.73 18.70
N THR A 60 -15.22 4.79 17.73
CA THR A 60 -14.31 5.91 17.45
C THR A 60 -14.79 6.55 16.16
N ASP A 61 -14.98 7.88 16.15
CA ASP A 61 -15.28 8.60 14.92
C ASP A 61 -14.11 8.41 13.93
N PRO A 62 -14.34 7.94 12.69
CA PRO A 62 -13.25 7.73 11.76
C PRO A 62 -12.42 8.97 11.44
N ILE A 63 -12.95 10.18 11.68
CA ILE A 63 -12.22 11.45 11.51
C ILE A 63 -11.20 11.68 12.63
N ASP A 64 -11.41 11.12 13.83
CA ASP A 64 -10.53 11.32 14.97
C ASP A 64 -9.10 10.95 14.60
N CYS A 65 -8.17 11.89 14.80
CA CYS A 65 -6.75 11.77 14.44
C CYS A 65 -6.44 11.66 12.94
N SER A 66 -7.34 12.12 12.08
CA SER A 66 -7.07 12.28 10.63
C SER A 66 -6.66 13.72 10.31
N GLU A 67 -6.20 13.94 9.08
CA GLU A 67 -5.97 15.28 8.51
C GLU A 67 -7.23 16.16 8.46
N GLN A 68 -8.42 15.57 8.64
CA GLN A 68 -9.69 16.28 8.73
C GLN A 68 -10.16 16.49 10.18
N ASP A 69 -9.40 16.05 11.18
CA ASP A 69 -9.71 16.29 12.59
C ASP A 69 -9.49 17.77 12.94
N THR A 70 -10.55 18.44 13.36
CA THR A 70 -10.51 19.84 13.79
C THR A 70 -10.22 19.98 15.28
N ASN A 71 -10.20 18.88 16.03
CA ASN A 71 -9.90 18.86 17.45
C ASN A 71 -8.39 18.80 17.71
N THR A 72 -7.77 19.96 17.85
CA THR A 72 -6.34 20.10 18.14
C THR A 72 -5.91 19.66 19.54
N SER A 73 -6.86 19.36 20.44
CA SER A 73 -6.57 18.90 21.80
C SER A 73 -6.54 17.37 21.92
N ARG A 74 -6.89 16.65 20.85
CA ARG A 74 -6.91 15.19 20.84
C ARG A 74 -5.48 14.65 20.82
N ALA A 75 -5.18 13.75 21.75
CA ALA A 75 -3.92 13.02 21.75
C ALA A 75 -4.00 11.87 20.74
N CYS A 76 -3.23 11.96 19.65
CA CYS A 76 -3.20 10.96 18.58
C CYS A 76 -2.03 9.97 18.68
N SER A 77 -1.17 10.12 19.69
CA SER A 77 -0.15 9.14 20.05
C SER A 77 -0.68 8.15 21.09
N LEU A 78 0.10 7.11 21.40
CA LEU A 78 -0.26 6.09 22.39
C LEU A 78 -0.55 6.72 23.76
N GLN A 79 -1.80 6.62 24.21
CA GLN A 79 -2.25 7.05 25.53
C GLN A 79 -2.52 5.86 26.44
N ALA A 80 -2.40 6.05 27.76
CA ALA A 80 -2.64 5.00 28.76
C ALA A 80 -4.07 4.44 28.72
N ASN A 81 -5.05 5.28 28.42
CA ASN A 81 -6.47 4.90 28.27
C ASN A 81 -6.79 4.33 26.87
N ASN A 82 -5.93 4.55 25.87
CA ASN A 82 -6.10 4.17 24.48
C ASN A 82 -7.54 4.40 23.98
N GLU A 83 -8.06 5.61 24.19
CA GLU A 83 -9.46 5.95 23.87
C GLU A 83 -9.73 5.89 22.36
N ASN A 84 -8.86 6.49 21.55
CA ASN A 84 -9.02 6.52 20.09
C ASN A 84 -8.88 5.12 19.45
N GLY A 85 -8.05 4.24 20.01
CA GLY A 85 -7.83 2.89 19.48
C GLY A 85 -6.84 2.80 18.31
N PHE A 86 -6.30 3.94 17.85
CA PHE A 86 -5.32 4.04 16.77
C PHE A 86 -4.06 4.80 17.25
N TYR A 87 -2.98 4.67 16.49
CA TYR A 87 -1.68 5.29 16.80
C TYR A 87 -1.21 6.14 15.62
N GLU A 88 -0.98 7.42 15.89
CA GLU A 88 -0.50 8.47 14.98
C GLU A 88 -1.36 8.69 13.74
N SER A 89 -2.59 8.16 13.74
CA SER A 89 -3.45 8.12 12.56
C SER A 89 -4.89 7.79 12.98
N SER A 90 -5.79 7.81 12.02
CA SER A 90 -7.22 7.61 12.19
C SER A 90 -7.69 6.23 11.74
N SER A 91 -8.96 5.92 12.05
CA SER A 91 -9.60 4.74 11.47
C SER A 91 -9.70 4.84 9.95
N TRP A 92 -9.82 6.04 9.36
CA TRP A 92 -9.85 6.23 7.91
C TRP A 92 -8.64 5.61 7.22
N GLU A 93 -7.44 5.84 7.74
CA GLU A 93 -6.20 5.31 7.19
C GLU A 93 -6.01 3.84 7.54
N TYR A 94 -6.15 3.47 8.82
CA TYR A 94 -5.94 2.09 9.27
C TYR A 94 -6.93 1.07 8.65
N SER A 95 -8.11 1.51 8.22
CA SER A 95 -9.09 0.65 7.56
C SER A 95 -8.61 0.10 6.20
N TRP A 96 -7.54 0.66 5.63
CA TRP A 96 -6.94 0.18 4.38
C TRP A 96 -5.85 -0.87 4.58
N TYR A 97 -5.46 -1.14 5.83
CA TYR A 97 -4.23 -1.85 6.11
C TYR A 97 -4.47 -3.31 6.54
N ALA A 98 -4.54 -4.21 5.55
CA ALA A 98 -4.43 -5.65 5.74
C ALA A 98 -3.63 -6.28 4.59
N PRO A 99 -2.30 -6.09 4.53
CA PRO A 99 -1.45 -6.55 3.42
C PRO A 99 -1.54 -8.05 3.13
N HIS A 100 -1.82 -8.85 4.15
CA HIS A 100 -1.94 -10.30 4.04
C HIS A 100 -3.30 -10.74 3.49
N ASP A 101 -4.34 -9.89 3.57
CA ASP A 101 -5.70 -10.26 3.17
C ASP A 101 -6.53 -9.10 2.59
N THR A 102 -5.92 -8.30 1.70
CA THR A 102 -6.60 -7.13 1.14
C THR A 102 -7.81 -7.52 0.27
N ALA A 103 -7.86 -8.73 -0.30
CA ALA A 103 -9.05 -9.22 -0.99
C ALA A 103 -10.26 -9.32 -0.05
N HIS A 104 -10.07 -9.74 1.20
CA HIS A 104 -11.16 -9.77 2.18
C HIS A 104 -11.60 -8.36 2.60
N LEU A 105 -10.68 -7.39 2.68
CA LEU A 105 -11.06 -5.97 2.84
C LEU A 105 -11.93 -5.48 1.68
N VAL A 106 -11.59 -5.82 0.44
CA VAL A 106 -12.39 -5.45 -0.75
C VAL A 106 -13.79 -6.04 -0.65
N GLU A 107 -13.92 -7.32 -0.28
CA GLU A 107 -15.21 -7.98 -0.07
C GLU A 107 -16.01 -7.30 1.05
N ALA A 108 -15.40 -7.12 2.22
CA ALA A 108 -16.05 -6.57 3.41
C ALA A 108 -16.50 -5.11 3.23
N MET A 109 -15.82 -4.35 2.37
CA MET A 109 -16.23 -2.99 1.99
C MET A 109 -17.32 -2.95 0.91
N GLY A 110 -17.84 -4.10 0.46
CA GLY A 110 -18.92 -4.18 -0.52
C GLY A 110 -18.45 -4.35 -1.97
N GLY A 111 -17.29 -4.98 -2.17
CA GLY A 111 -16.72 -5.34 -3.47
C GLY A 111 -15.98 -4.21 -4.18
N ASN A 112 -15.38 -4.54 -5.33
CA ASN A 112 -14.42 -3.68 -6.05
C ASN A 112 -14.95 -2.27 -6.33
N ALA A 113 -16.20 -2.14 -6.79
CA ALA A 113 -16.77 -0.83 -7.13
C ALA A 113 -16.89 0.09 -5.91
N THR A 114 -17.34 -0.46 -4.78
CA THR A 114 -17.47 0.28 -3.52
C THR A 114 -16.10 0.61 -2.94
N PHE A 115 -15.16 -0.35 -2.98
CA PHE A 115 -13.78 -0.17 -2.54
C PHE A 115 -13.08 0.97 -3.30
N VAL A 116 -13.16 0.97 -4.63
CA VAL A 116 -12.58 2.02 -5.49
C VAL A 116 -13.21 3.38 -5.20
N LYS A 117 -14.55 3.45 -5.07
CA LYS A 117 -15.24 4.70 -4.74
C LYS A 117 -14.80 5.25 -3.38
N ARG A 118 -14.60 4.37 -2.40
CA ARG A 118 -14.15 4.73 -1.06
C ARG A 118 -12.69 5.18 -1.04
N LEU A 119 -11.80 4.55 -1.82
CA LEU A 119 -10.42 5.02 -2.00
C LEU A 119 -10.41 6.43 -2.64
N GLU A 120 -11.16 6.64 -3.72
CA GLU A 120 -11.26 7.95 -4.36
C GLU A 120 -11.77 9.02 -3.39
N HIS A 121 -12.79 8.70 -2.59
CA HIS A 121 -13.26 9.61 -1.55
C HIS A 121 -12.18 9.90 -0.49
N PHE A 122 -11.48 8.86 0.00
CA PHE A 122 -10.41 9.01 0.98
C PHE A 122 -9.32 9.99 0.52
N PHE A 123 -8.87 9.86 -0.74
CA PHE A 123 -7.90 10.80 -1.30
C PHE A 123 -8.50 12.19 -1.57
N ASN A 124 -9.68 12.27 -2.21
CA ASN A 124 -10.28 13.56 -2.61
C ASN A 124 -10.74 14.40 -1.42
N ALA A 125 -11.11 13.76 -0.31
CA ALA A 125 -11.48 14.43 0.93
C ALA A 125 -10.28 14.77 1.82
N GLY A 126 -9.05 14.49 1.37
CA GLY A 126 -7.83 14.88 2.08
C GLY A 126 -7.57 14.11 3.36
N TYR A 127 -7.95 12.83 3.43
CA TYR A 127 -7.62 11.96 4.58
C TYR A 127 -6.26 11.27 4.44
N TYR A 128 -5.68 11.24 3.24
CA TYR A 128 -4.40 10.61 2.99
C TYR A 128 -3.24 11.47 3.48
N LEU A 129 -2.40 10.91 4.34
CA LEU A 129 -1.15 11.52 4.78
C LEU A 129 0.05 10.71 4.28
N ALA A 130 0.81 11.27 3.33
CA ALA A 130 1.98 10.59 2.77
C ALA A 130 3.14 10.42 3.77
N GLY A 131 3.22 11.33 4.75
CA GLY A 131 4.28 11.36 5.76
C GLY A 131 4.08 10.39 6.93
N ASN A 132 3.23 9.38 6.79
CA ASN A 132 2.89 8.45 7.86
C ASN A 132 2.78 7.01 7.33
N GLU A 133 3.42 6.06 8.02
CA GLU A 133 3.58 4.66 7.60
C GLU A 133 2.27 3.90 7.34
N PRO A 134 1.17 4.09 8.11
CA PRO A 134 -0.09 3.39 7.86
C PRO A 134 -0.64 3.61 6.44
N SER A 135 -0.28 4.73 5.82
CA SER A 135 -0.79 5.14 4.51
C SER A 135 -0.01 4.57 3.32
N PHE A 136 1.16 3.95 3.54
CA PHE A 136 2.06 3.54 2.45
C PHE A 136 1.45 2.57 1.42
N GLN A 137 0.59 1.66 1.85
CA GLN A 137 -0.06 0.69 0.95
C GLN A 137 -1.24 1.30 0.19
N THR A 138 -1.87 2.34 0.71
CA THR A 138 -3.16 2.84 0.22
C THR A 138 -3.14 3.23 -1.26
N PRO A 139 -2.10 3.88 -1.82
CA PRO A 139 -2.01 4.22 -3.24
C PRO A 139 -2.09 2.99 -4.17
N VAL A 140 -1.57 1.85 -3.72
CA VAL A 140 -1.57 0.60 -4.52
C VAL A 140 -2.83 -0.25 -4.32
N GLY A 141 -3.76 0.18 -3.46
CA GLY A 141 -4.99 -0.54 -3.15
C GLY A 141 -5.87 -0.87 -4.37
N TYR A 142 -5.85 -0.03 -5.42
CA TYR A 142 -6.62 -0.28 -6.65
C TYR A 142 -6.21 -1.56 -7.37
N HIS A 143 -4.98 -2.07 -7.18
CA HIS A 143 -4.57 -3.37 -7.73
C HIS A 143 -5.45 -4.51 -7.23
N TYR A 144 -5.78 -4.53 -5.94
CA TYR A 144 -6.64 -5.54 -5.33
C TYR A 144 -8.08 -5.45 -5.80
N ALA A 145 -8.53 -4.26 -6.23
CA ALA A 145 -9.83 -4.07 -6.87
C ALA A 145 -9.82 -4.29 -8.40
N ASN A 146 -8.74 -4.88 -8.94
CA ASN A 146 -8.53 -5.13 -10.37
C ASN A 146 -8.56 -3.83 -11.22
N LYS A 147 -7.95 -2.76 -10.70
CA LYS A 147 -7.86 -1.43 -11.32
C LYS A 147 -6.43 -0.86 -11.28
N PRO A 148 -5.42 -1.57 -11.80
CA PRO A 148 -4.00 -1.19 -11.64
C PRO A 148 -3.66 0.19 -12.23
N THR A 149 -4.36 0.64 -13.28
CA THR A 149 -4.08 1.95 -13.87
C THR A 149 -4.36 3.09 -12.90
N MET A 150 -5.34 2.92 -12.00
CA MET A 150 -5.68 3.93 -10.99
C MET A 150 -4.60 4.02 -9.92
N SER A 151 -3.95 2.91 -9.56
CA SER A 151 -2.76 2.95 -8.71
C SER A 151 -1.58 3.63 -9.39
N VAL A 152 -1.40 3.43 -10.70
CA VAL A 152 -0.37 4.18 -11.46
C VAL A 152 -0.64 5.68 -11.38
N ASP A 153 -1.87 6.14 -11.63
CA ASP A 153 -2.20 7.56 -11.49
C ASP A 153 -1.97 8.05 -10.06
N ARG A 154 -2.43 7.29 -9.06
CA ARG A 154 -2.35 7.69 -7.67
C ARG A 154 -0.92 7.81 -7.19
N VAL A 155 -0.04 6.90 -7.60
CA VAL A 155 1.38 6.97 -7.26
C VAL A 155 2.06 8.17 -7.93
N ARG A 156 1.68 8.54 -9.15
CA ARG A 156 2.16 9.79 -9.78
C ARG A 156 1.76 11.01 -8.94
N ASP A 157 0.48 11.07 -8.57
CA ASP A 157 -0.07 12.14 -7.74
C ASP A 157 0.65 12.26 -6.39
N VAL A 158 0.79 11.13 -5.68
CA VAL A 158 1.51 11.06 -4.40
C VAL A 158 2.95 11.52 -4.54
N VAL A 159 3.70 11.00 -5.50
CA VAL A 159 5.13 11.35 -5.67
C VAL A 159 5.29 12.85 -5.92
N PHE A 160 4.56 13.41 -6.89
CA PHE A 160 4.74 14.81 -7.28
C PHE A 160 4.15 15.84 -6.32
N THR A 161 3.20 15.43 -5.47
CA THR A 161 2.57 16.34 -4.48
C THR A 161 3.36 16.37 -3.17
N ASN A 162 4.02 15.27 -2.81
CA ASN A 162 4.57 15.07 -1.47
C ASN A 162 6.10 15.04 -1.41
N PHE A 163 6.78 14.89 -2.55
CA PHE A 163 8.23 14.79 -2.60
C PHE A 163 8.83 15.79 -3.57
N ASP A 164 9.92 16.43 -3.14
CA ASP A 164 10.74 17.27 -4.00
C ASP A 164 12.23 17.19 -3.62
N ILE A 165 13.07 17.97 -4.31
CA ILE A 165 14.53 17.96 -4.15
C ILE A 165 15.05 19.07 -3.22
N THR A 166 14.16 19.78 -2.54
CA THR A 166 14.50 20.83 -1.57
C THR A 166 14.80 20.21 -0.21
N PRO A 167 15.40 20.97 0.72
CA PRO A 167 15.65 20.48 2.09
C PRO A 167 14.39 20.01 2.83
N ASP A 168 13.22 20.54 2.50
CA ASP A 168 11.92 20.18 3.09
C ASP A 168 11.12 19.20 2.20
N GLY A 169 11.79 18.57 1.22
CA GLY A 169 11.16 17.76 0.16
C GLY A 169 10.67 16.37 0.56
N ILE A 170 10.50 16.10 1.87
CA ILE A 170 9.89 14.87 2.38
C ILE A 170 8.61 15.22 3.16
N PRO A 171 7.54 14.42 3.05
CA PRO A 171 6.21 14.81 3.55
C PRO A 171 6.02 14.68 5.07
N GLY A 172 7.05 14.27 5.79
CA GLY A 172 7.00 13.97 7.21
C GLY A 172 8.39 13.60 7.72
N ASN A 173 8.45 12.99 8.90
CA ASN A 173 9.69 12.41 9.38
C ASN A 173 10.13 11.30 8.42
N ASP A 174 11.43 11.18 8.15
CA ASP A 174 11.93 10.12 7.27
C ASP A 174 11.83 8.72 7.93
N ASP A 175 11.70 8.68 9.27
CA ASP A 175 11.52 7.47 10.08
C ASP A 175 12.46 6.33 9.70
N GLN A 176 13.75 6.69 9.66
CA GLN A 176 14.86 5.79 9.32
C GLN A 176 14.75 5.25 7.88
N ALA A 177 14.59 6.16 6.92
CA ALA A 177 14.44 5.90 5.50
C ALA A 177 13.13 5.18 5.11
N ALA A 178 12.10 5.19 5.97
CA ALA A 178 10.77 4.71 5.61
C ALA A 178 10.21 5.47 4.40
N MET A 179 10.21 6.81 4.46
CA MET A 179 9.75 7.67 3.38
C MET A 179 10.60 7.52 2.12
N ALA A 180 11.92 7.59 2.27
CA ALA A 180 12.85 7.41 1.16
C ALA A 180 12.71 6.03 0.48
N SER A 181 12.43 4.97 1.25
CA SER A 181 12.24 3.61 0.71
C SER A 181 10.96 3.51 -0.11
N VAL A 182 9.84 4.04 0.39
CA VAL A 182 8.57 4.05 -0.35
C VAL A 182 8.70 4.85 -1.65
N LEU A 183 9.32 6.03 -1.59
CA LEU A 183 9.61 6.83 -2.79
C LEU A 183 10.45 6.02 -3.78
N THR A 184 11.52 5.38 -3.32
CA THR A 184 12.38 4.56 -4.18
C THR A 184 11.58 3.47 -4.89
N TRP A 185 10.75 2.72 -4.18
CA TRP A 185 9.91 1.68 -4.79
C TRP A 185 8.94 2.26 -5.82
N HIS A 186 8.27 3.39 -5.53
CA HIS A 186 7.41 4.08 -6.49
C HIS A 186 8.16 4.53 -7.75
N LEU A 187 9.36 5.11 -7.61
CA LEU A 187 10.19 5.54 -8.74
C LEU A 187 10.64 4.37 -9.61
N LEU A 188 10.99 3.25 -8.99
CA LEU A 188 11.31 1.99 -9.67
C LEU A 188 10.08 1.37 -10.35
N GLY A 189 8.86 1.80 -9.99
CA GLY A 189 7.62 1.30 -10.54
C GLY A 189 7.14 0.02 -9.88
N PHE A 190 7.39 -0.15 -8.58
CA PHE A 190 6.99 -1.32 -7.82
C PHE A 190 6.47 -0.96 -6.43
N TYR A 191 5.83 -1.93 -5.76
CA TYR A 191 5.54 -1.85 -4.33
C TYR A 191 5.70 -3.24 -3.69
N PRO A 192 6.60 -3.43 -2.72
CA PRO A 192 6.74 -4.71 -2.02
C PRO A 192 5.62 -4.87 -0.99
N VAL A 193 4.83 -5.95 -1.09
CA VAL A 193 3.76 -6.20 -0.12
C VAL A 193 4.39 -6.72 1.19
N PRO A 194 4.22 -5.99 2.32
CA PRO A 194 4.88 -6.34 3.58
C PRO A 194 4.63 -7.77 4.02
N SER A 195 5.68 -8.42 4.54
CA SER A 195 5.64 -9.81 5.03
C SER A 195 5.31 -10.88 3.99
N THR A 196 5.42 -10.56 2.69
CA THR A 196 5.23 -11.52 1.59
C THR A 196 6.41 -11.47 0.61
N SER A 197 6.49 -12.42 -0.32
CA SER A 197 7.39 -12.36 -1.47
C SER A 197 6.81 -11.57 -2.65
N GLN A 198 5.58 -11.07 -2.54
CA GLN A 198 4.88 -10.46 -3.65
C GLN A 198 5.29 -9.00 -3.85
N ILE A 199 5.51 -8.63 -5.10
CA ILE A 199 5.84 -7.28 -5.51
C ILE A 199 4.80 -6.83 -6.55
N LEU A 200 4.09 -5.75 -6.24
CA LEU A 200 3.11 -5.15 -7.14
C LEU A 200 3.81 -4.31 -8.20
N ILE A 201 3.24 -4.29 -9.40
CA ILE A 201 3.84 -3.69 -10.58
C ILE A 201 3.10 -2.40 -10.94
N LEU A 202 3.79 -1.28 -10.79
CA LEU A 202 3.36 0.05 -11.17
C LEU A 202 4.03 0.46 -12.50
N SER A 203 4.06 1.76 -12.77
CA SER A 203 4.81 2.34 -13.88
C SER A 203 6.14 2.89 -13.38
N PRO A 204 7.30 2.44 -13.91
CA PRO A 204 8.57 3.06 -13.57
C PRO A 204 8.63 4.53 -14.03
N PHE A 205 9.44 5.33 -13.34
CA PHE A 205 9.71 6.74 -13.66
C PHE A 205 10.91 6.90 -14.61
N ILE A 206 11.63 5.82 -14.88
CA ILE A 206 12.86 5.79 -15.67
C ILE A 206 12.82 4.62 -16.66
N PRO A 207 13.52 4.74 -17.82
CA PRO A 207 13.41 3.75 -18.90
C PRO A 207 14.06 2.40 -18.58
N SER A 208 15.13 2.39 -17.78
CA SER A 208 15.79 1.16 -17.36
C SER A 208 16.66 1.40 -16.12
N TYR A 209 16.83 0.36 -15.32
CA TYR A 209 17.74 0.34 -14.17
C TYR A 209 18.17 -1.10 -13.86
N THR A 210 19.24 -1.26 -13.08
CA THR A 210 19.69 -2.56 -12.59
C THR A 210 19.79 -2.54 -11.07
N ILE A 211 19.16 -3.53 -10.43
CA ILE A 211 19.28 -3.77 -8.98
C ILE A 211 20.29 -4.88 -8.77
N HIS A 212 21.39 -4.57 -8.09
CA HIS A 212 22.37 -5.56 -7.66
C HIS A 212 22.12 -5.95 -6.19
N ASN A 213 21.84 -7.23 -5.96
CA ASN A 213 21.75 -7.80 -4.63
C ASN A 213 23.09 -8.45 -4.27
N SER A 214 23.88 -7.77 -3.45
CA SER A 214 25.20 -8.25 -3.03
C SER A 214 25.16 -9.49 -2.13
N TYR A 215 24.07 -9.68 -1.38
CA TYR A 215 23.90 -10.85 -0.52
C TYR A 215 23.67 -12.13 -1.33
N LEU A 216 22.84 -12.05 -2.37
CA LEU A 216 22.54 -13.17 -3.27
C LEU A 216 23.54 -13.28 -4.43
N ASN A 217 24.38 -12.26 -4.62
CA ASN A 217 25.27 -12.10 -5.77
C ASN A 217 24.51 -12.21 -7.11
N THR A 218 23.35 -11.54 -7.19
CA THR A 218 22.51 -11.48 -8.38
C THR A 218 22.29 -10.04 -8.82
N SER A 219 22.05 -9.87 -10.12
CA SER A 219 21.67 -8.58 -10.69
C SER A 219 20.41 -8.75 -11.52
N THR A 220 19.43 -7.87 -11.31
CA THR A 220 18.18 -7.84 -12.09
C THR A 220 18.10 -6.52 -12.83
N THR A 221 18.05 -6.57 -14.16
CA THR A 221 17.84 -5.39 -15.01
C THR A 221 16.36 -5.28 -15.35
N VAL A 222 15.77 -4.12 -15.08
CA VAL A 222 14.40 -3.79 -15.47
C VAL A 222 14.45 -2.86 -16.67
N THR A 223 13.66 -3.15 -17.70
CA THR A 223 13.54 -2.34 -18.91
C THR A 223 12.07 -2.02 -19.18
N VAL A 224 11.79 -0.75 -19.46
CA VAL A 224 10.46 -0.26 -19.84
C VAL A 224 10.37 -0.18 -21.36
N GLU A 225 9.64 -1.11 -21.96
CA GLU A 225 9.36 -1.10 -23.39
C GLU A 225 8.21 -0.13 -23.68
N GLY A 226 8.42 0.78 -24.63
CA GLY A 226 7.47 1.87 -24.91
C GLY A 226 7.53 3.03 -23.92
N TYR A 227 8.64 3.19 -23.18
CA TYR A 227 8.85 4.31 -22.26
C TYR A 227 8.59 5.65 -22.93
N ASP A 228 7.77 6.47 -22.28
CA ASP A 228 7.47 7.83 -22.69
C ASP A 228 7.81 8.80 -21.56
N ALA A 229 8.81 9.66 -21.78
CA ALA A 229 9.23 10.66 -20.80
C ALA A 229 8.10 11.66 -20.46
N ASN A 230 7.14 11.87 -21.36
CA ASN A 230 6.00 12.76 -21.10
C ASN A 230 5.05 12.20 -20.03
N SER A 231 5.12 10.90 -19.74
CA SER A 231 4.32 10.25 -18.70
C SER A 231 4.78 10.56 -17.27
N VAL A 232 5.99 11.09 -17.09
CA VAL A 232 6.60 11.35 -15.78
C VAL A 232 6.17 12.72 -15.27
N GLN A 233 4.89 12.83 -14.90
CA GLN A 233 4.25 14.04 -14.39
C GLN A 233 3.18 13.66 -13.34
N GLN A 234 2.75 14.62 -12.53
CA GLN A 234 1.70 14.41 -11.51
C GLN A 234 0.43 13.82 -12.13
N VAL A 235 -0.05 14.44 -13.22
CA VAL A 235 -1.16 13.95 -14.03
C VAL A 235 -0.60 13.47 -15.36
N ILE A 236 -0.75 12.18 -15.63
CA ILE A 236 -0.27 11.57 -16.88
C ILE A 236 -1.04 12.17 -18.07
N PRO A 237 -0.37 12.80 -19.04
CA PRO A 237 -1.05 13.39 -20.20
C PRO A 237 -1.78 12.35 -21.04
N ALA A 238 -2.91 12.74 -21.63
CA ALA A 238 -3.61 11.91 -22.59
C ALA A 238 -2.69 11.54 -23.76
N GLY A 239 -2.60 10.25 -24.09
CA GLY A 239 -1.71 9.75 -25.14
C GLY A 239 -0.30 9.38 -24.68
N ALA A 240 0.11 9.71 -23.45
CA ALA A 240 1.40 9.31 -22.91
C ALA A 240 1.39 7.85 -22.43
N ALA A 241 2.44 7.09 -22.76
CA ALA A 241 2.53 5.68 -22.40
C ALA A 241 3.07 5.50 -20.96
N ALA A 242 2.20 5.06 -20.05
CA ALA A 242 2.56 4.77 -18.65
C ALA A 242 1.85 3.53 -18.08
N TYR A 243 0.84 3.00 -18.76
CA TYR A 243 0.02 1.94 -18.17
C TYR A 243 0.57 0.58 -18.56
N VAL A 244 0.82 -0.27 -17.57
CA VAL A 244 1.41 -1.60 -17.75
C VAL A 244 0.51 -2.46 -18.63
N GLN A 245 1.03 -2.90 -19.76
CA GLN A 245 0.34 -3.77 -20.71
C GLN A 245 0.76 -5.23 -20.56
N LYS A 246 2.07 -5.47 -20.38
CA LYS A 246 2.64 -6.81 -20.31
C LYS A 246 3.90 -6.79 -19.48
N VAL A 247 4.14 -7.87 -18.74
CA VAL A 247 5.39 -8.05 -18.00
C VAL A 247 5.96 -9.43 -18.32
N THR A 248 7.25 -9.48 -18.62
CA THR A 248 8.00 -10.73 -18.78
C THR A 248 9.17 -10.76 -17.81
N VAL A 249 9.42 -11.93 -17.23
CA VAL A 249 10.59 -12.21 -16.41
C VAL A 249 11.43 -13.25 -17.15
N ASN A 250 12.67 -12.90 -17.47
CA ASN A 250 13.60 -13.74 -18.26
C ASN A 250 12.98 -14.24 -19.57
N GLY A 251 12.22 -13.38 -20.25
CA GLY A 251 11.52 -13.67 -21.51
C GLY A 251 10.21 -14.45 -21.36
N VAL A 252 9.88 -14.93 -20.15
CA VAL A 252 8.64 -15.65 -19.87
C VAL A 252 7.55 -14.67 -19.44
N PRO A 253 6.37 -14.65 -20.08
CA PRO A 253 5.24 -13.85 -19.61
C PRO A 253 4.83 -14.21 -18.18
N THR A 254 4.62 -13.18 -17.36
CA THR A 254 4.03 -13.32 -16.03
C THR A 254 2.56 -13.72 -16.12
N ALA A 255 2.04 -14.40 -15.09
CA ALA A 255 0.63 -14.80 -15.03
C ALA A 255 -0.33 -13.62 -14.86
N SER A 256 0.16 -12.51 -14.30
CA SER A 256 -0.57 -11.27 -14.05
C SER A 256 0.34 -10.10 -14.37
N ARG A 257 -0.22 -9.01 -14.89
CA ARG A 257 0.54 -7.76 -15.04
C ARG A 257 0.58 -6.93 -13.76
N CYS A 258 -0.18 -7.30 -12.74
CA CYS A 258 -0.31 -6.55 -11.49
C CYS A 258 0.77 -6.89 -10.47
N HIS A 259 1.36 -8.09 -10.54
CA HIS A 259 2.33 -8.54 -9.55
C HIS A 259 3.23 -9.65 -10.10
N PHE A 260 4.39 -9.82 -9.46
CA PHE A 260 5.24 -11.00 -9.57
C PHE A 260 5.78 -11.40 -8.19
N ASP A 261 6.51 -12.50 -8.13
CA ASP A 261 7.13 -12.99 -6.91
C ASP A 261 8.65 -12.68 -6.89
N PHE A 262 9.15 -12.28 -5.71
CA PHE A 262 10.58 -12.03 -5.45
C PHE A 262 11.45 -13.24 -5.79
N TYR A 263 10.97 -14.45 -5.51
CA TYR A 263 11.70 -15.70 -5.76
C TYR A 263 11.89 -15.99 -7.25
N ASP A 264 10.95 -15.52 -8.07
CA ASP A 264 11.00 -15.68 -9.53
C ASP A 264 11.76 -14.54 -10.21
N THR A 265 12.12 -13.49 -9.47
CA THR A 265 12.74 -12.26 -9.99
C THR A 265 14.08 -11.94 -9.30
N PHE A 266 14.07 -11.11 -8.27
CA PHE A 266 15.26 -10.54 -7.66
C PHE A 266 16.13 -11.58 -6.95
N ARG A 267 15.58 -12.74 -6.54
CA ARG A 267 16.39 -13.83 -6.00
C ARG A 267 17.32 -14.45 -7.04
N ILE A 268 16.84 -14.65 -8.26
CA ILE A 268 17.59 -15.34 -9.33
C ILE A 268 18.36 -14.38 -10.23
N GLY A 269 17.93 -13.12 -10.32
CA GLY A 269 18.49 -12.14 -11.24
C GLY A 269 17.94 -12.26 -12.67
N GLY A 270 18.61 -11.58 -13.61
CA GLY A 270 18.27 -11.59 -15.03
C GLY A 270 17.51 -10.34 -15.46
N ASN A 271 16.47 -10.51 -16.27
CA ASN A 271 15.77 -9.39 -16.93
C ASN A 271 14.29 -9.37 -16.62
N ILE A 272 13.76 -8.19 -16.30
CA ILE A 272 12.33 -7.89 -16.26
C ILE A 272 12.03 -6.87 -17.36
N THR A 273 11.07 -7.18 -18.23
CA THR A 273 10.58 -6.23 -19.24
C THR A 273 9.15 -5.86 -18.91
N ILE A 274 8.89 -4.56 -18.77
CA ILE A 274 7.57 -3.98 -18.53
C ILE A 274 7.19 -3.20 -19.79
N SER A 275 6.27 -3.73 -20.59
CA SER A 275 5.74 -3.02 -21.76
C SER A 275 4.61 -2.11 -21.30
N VAL A 276 4.66 -0.82 -21.68
CA VAL A 276 3.64 0.18 -21.33
C VAL A 276 2.86 0.66 -22.55
N THR A 277 1.62 1.10 -22.33
CA THR A 277 0.75 1.68 -23.34
C THR A 277 0.11 2.98 -22.84
N SER A 278 -0.34 3.82 -23.77
CA SER A 278 -1.17 4.99 -23.48
C SER A 278 -2.66 4.67 -23.42
N ASN A 279 -3.07 3.49 -23.90
CA ASN A 279 -4.47 3.07 -23.86
C ASN A 279 -4.84 2.49 -22.48
N LYS A 280 -5.15 3.40 -21.56
CA LYS A 280 -5.56 3.09 -20.18
C LYS A 280 -6.71 2.09 -20.10
N THR A 281 -7.73 2.23 -20.96
CA THR A 281 -8.94 1.41 -20.91
C THR A 281 -8.66 -0.05 -21.25
N LEU A 282 -7.72 -0.33 -22.17
CA LEU A 282 -7.34 -1.70 -22.54
C LEU A 282 -6.58 -2.44 -21.45
N VAL A 283 -6.07 -1.72 -20.44
CA VAL A 283 -5.16 -2.29 -19.43
C VAL A 283 -5.61 -2.00 -18.00
N ASN A 284 -6.86 -1.59 -17.80
CA ASN A 284 -7.44 -1.32 -16.48
C ASN A 284 -8.01 -2.59 -15.79
N ASP A 285 -7.21 -3.65 -15.86
CA ASP A 285 -7.33 -4.92 -15.15
C ASP A 285 -5.96 -5.63 -15.09
N CYS A 286 -5.85 -6.68 -14.29
CA CYS A 286 -4.63 -7.45 -14.10
C CYS A 286 -4.34 -8.47 -15.22
N ALA A 287 -5.26 -8.65 -16.19
CA ALA A 287 -5.22 -9.67 -17.24
C ALA A 287 -4.82 -11.06 -16.75
N GLY A 288 -5.25 -11.40 -15.53
CA GLY A 288 -4.77 -12.52 -14.75
C GLY A 288 -5.25 -12.40 -13.30
N PRO A 289 -4.68 -13.16 -12.37
CA PRO A 289 -5.00 -13.03 -10.95
C PRO A 289 -4.69 -11.62 -10.44
N VAL A 290 -5.54 -11.13 -9.54
CA VAL A 290 -5.23 -9.98 -8.69
C VAL A 290 -4.15 -10.39 -7.67
N PRO A 291 -3.49 -9.42 -7.02
CA PRO A 291 -2.56 -9.70 -5.92
C PRO A 291 -3.11 -10.69 -4.89
N GLU A 292 -2.20 -11.47 -4.30
CA GLU A 292 -2.57 -12.59 -3.43
C GLU A 292 -3.14 -12.12 -2.09
N SER A 293 -4.00 -12.93 -1.51
CA SER A 293 -4.60 -12.70 -0.19
C SER A 293 -4.93 -14.06 0.43
N ILE A 294 -4.82 -14.19 1.74
CA ILE A 294 -5.06 -15.49 2.40
C ILE A 294 -6.50 -16.01 2.19
N SER A 295 -7.50 -15.12 2.16
CA SER A 295 -8.91 -15.48 1.93
C SER A 295 -9.17 -16.07 0.54
N THR A 296 -8.31 -15.77 -0.43
CA THR A 296 -8.42 -16.28 -1.81
C THR A 296 -7.47 -17.44 -2.09
N GLY A 297 -6.84 -18.00 -1.04
CA GLY A 297 -5.89 -19.11 -1.14
C GLY A 297 -4.47 -18.67 -1.54
N GLY A 298 -4.18 -17.37 -1.50
CA GLY A 298 -2.84 -16.82 -1.66
C GLY A 298 -1.88 -17.25 -0.54
N PHE A 299 -0.58 -17.20 -0.81
CA PHE A 299 0.47 -17.57 0.15
C PHE A 299 0.36 -18.99 0.75
N ALA A 300 -0.40 -19.89 0.12
CA ALA A 300 -0.68 -21.24 0.65
C ALA A 300 0.55 -22.14 0.75
N VAL A 301 1.64 -21.80 0.03
CA VAL A 301 2.89 -22.57 0.03
C VAL A 301 4.04 -21.65 0.47
N PRO A 302 4.77 -21.99 1.56
CA PRO A 302 6.01 -21.30 1.89
C PRO A 302 7.02 -21.50 0.77
N ARG A 303 7.58 -20.40 0.24
CA ARG A 303 8.65 -20.41 -0.76
C ARG A 303 9.99 -20.00 -0.14
#